data_AF-X1CU63-F1
#
_entry.id   AF-X1CU63-F1
#
_cell.length_a   1.000
_cell.length_b   1.000
_cell.length_c   1.000
_cell.angle_alpha   90.00
_cell.angle_beta   90.00
_cell.angle_gamma   90.00
#
_symmetry.space_group_name_H-M   'P 1'
#
loop_
_entity.id
_entity.type
_entity.pdbx_description
1 polymer ?
#
loop_
_entity_poly.entity_id
_entity_poly.type
_entity_poly.pdbx_seq_one_letter_code
_entity_poly.pdbx_strand_id
1 'polypeptide(L)'
;SSKIQTIINLSTKDDYVFRLTIICTTIKRARSSQQIVIRKIMREILKEFANTLNHEKFITGMIYSEFSNQILRIAKTIYPLSNCSIIKCKLVSVPEGGEDQVYITQDEDFEVVEVEVKRSRKSDIKRTERINVKKLTRTKTYSKKDEKDDKAKPVVDTSTEKVSE
;
A
#
# COMPACT_ATOMS: atom_id res chain seq x y z
N SER A 1 -20.79 5.98 14.02
CA SER A 1 -19.71 5.26 13.31
C SER A 1 -20.12 3.80 13.08
N SER A 2 -19.43 3.09 12.20
CA SER A 2 -19.57 1.63 12.03
C SER A 2 -18.23 0.96 12.30
N LYS A 3 -18.26 -0.17 13.01
CA LYS A 3 -17.09 -1.00 13.28
C LYS A 3 -17.05 -2.16 12.29
N ILE A 4 -16.01 -2.23 11.48
CA ILE A 4 -15.82 -3.28 10.48
C ILE A 4 -14.70 -4.17 10.97
N GLN A 5 -15.03 -5.38 11.39
CA GLN A 5 -14.09 -6.36 11.91
C GLN A 5 -13.90 -7.52 10.91
N THR A 6 -12.66 -7.98 10.79
CA THR A 6 -12.28 -9.17 10.02
C THR A 6 -11.34 -10.02 10.87
N ILE A 7 -11.60 -11.32 10.91
CA ILE A 7 -10.71 -12.34 11.50
C ILE A 7 -10.25 -13.22 10.35
N ILE A 8 -8.94 -13.43 10.24
CA ILE A 8 -8.34 -14.23 9.16
C ILE A 8 -7.18 -15.06 9.70
N ASN A 9 -7.04 -16.27 9.17
CA ASN A 9 -5.83 -17.09 9.35
C ASN A 9 -4.95 -16.90 8.11
N LEU A 10 -3.68 -16.61 8.31
CA LEU A 10 -2.69 -16.33 7.29
C LEU A 10 -1.51 -17.29 7.51
N SER A 11 -0.93 -17.78 6.41
CA SER A 11 0.33 -18.50 6.43
C SER A 11 1.39 -17.56 5.89
N THR A 12 2.50 -17.39 6.61
CA THR A 12 3.66 -16.69 6.05
C THR A 12 4.45 -17.61 5.14
N LYS A 13 5.46 -17.06 4.45
CA LYS A 13 6.38 -17.82 3.60
C LYS A 13 7.12 -18.94 4.33
N ASP A 14 7.41 -18.73 5.61
CA ASP A 14 8.12 -19.69 6.46
C ASP A 14 7.16 -20.67 7.16
N ASP A 15 5.95 -20.86 6.62
CA ASP A 15 4.92 -21.78 7.15
C ASP A 15 4.42 -21.50 8.60
N TYR A 16 4.64 -20.29 9.12
CA TYR A 16 4.00 -19.86 10.36
C TYR A 16 2.55 -19.47 10.10
N VAL A 17 1.65 -20.00 10.92
CA VAL A 17 0.21 -19.72 10.80
C VAL A 17 -0.21 -18.70 11.85
N PHE A 18 -0.58 -17.50 11.42
CA PHE A 18 -1.09 -16.43 12.27
C PHE A 18 -2.60 -16.25 12.13
N ARG A 19 -3.29 -16.02 13.24
CA ARG A 19 -4.68 -15.55 13.28
C ARG A 19 -4.72 -14.09 13.68
N LEU A 20 -5.07 -13.25 12.71
CA LEU A 20 -5.19 -11.80 12.89
C LEU A 20 -6.64 -11.38 13.08
N THR A 21 -6.84 -10.42 13.98
CA THR A 21 -8.09 -9.67 14.14
C THR A 21 -7.82 -8.21 13.82
N ILE A 22 -8.40 -7.73 12.72
CA ILE A 22 -8.30 -6.35 12.26
C ILE A 22 -9.65 -5.66 12.40
N ILE A 23 -9.59 -4.38 12.76
CA ILE A 23 -10.76 -3.52 12.88
C ILE A 23 -10.49 -2.21 12.14
N CYS A 24 -11.45 -1.81 11.31
CA CYS A 24 -11.58 -0.44 10.85
C CYS A 24 -12.79 0.24 11.48
N THR A 25 -12.62 1.52 11.81
CA THR A 25 -13.71 2.39 12.22
C THR A 25 -14.01 3.41 11.12
N THR A 26 -15.29 3.68 10.91
CA THR A 26 -15.74 4.67 9.94
C THR A 26 -16.21 5.95 10.63
N ILE A 27 -16.00 7.11 10.00
CA ILE A 27 -16.44 8.41 10.57
C ILE A 27 -17.96 8.44 10.73
N LYS A 28 -18.69 8.07 9.66
CA LYS A 28 -20.15 7.99 9.62
C LYS A 28 -20.60 6.54 9.44
N ARG A 29 -21.91 6.28 9.56
CA ARG A 29 -22.48 4.94 9.37
C ARG A 29 -22.28 4.48 7.92
N ALA A 30 -21.60 3.36 7.72
CA ALA A 30 -21.37 2.76 6.41
C ALA A 30 -22.48 1.77 6.05
N ARG A 31 -22.83 1.67 4.76
CA ARG A 31 -23.82 0.68 4.26
C ARG A 31 -23.25 -0.73 4.34
N SER A 32 -24.11 -1.74 4.46
CA SER A 32 -23.71 -3.15 4.52
C SER A 32 -22.87 -3.57 3.30
N SER A 33 -23.22 -3.12 2.10
CA SER A 33 -22.45 -3.38 0.88
C SER A 33 -21.02 -2.85 0.97
N GLN A 34 -20.84 -1.61 1.42
CA GLN A 34 -19.51 -1.00 1.62
C GLN A 34 -18.70 -1.76 2.65
N GLN A 35 -19.32 -2.20 3.75
CA GLN A 35 -18.64 -3.00 4.77
C GLN A 35 -18.14 -4.33 4.20
N ILE A 36 -18.93 -4.99 3.34
CA ILE A 36 -18.53 -6.25 2.68
C ILE A 36 -17.31 -6.03 1.78
N VAL A 37 -17.31 -4.97 0.98
CA VAL A 37 -16.18 -4.66 0.08
C VAL A 37 -14.92 -4.33 0.90
N ILE A 38 -15.03 -3.54 1.97
CA ILE A 38 -13.90 -3.22 2.85
C ILE A 38 -13.33 -4.50 3.48
N ARG A 39 -14.18 -5.43 3.94
CA ARG A 39 -13.71 -6.73 4.47
C ARG A 39 -12.97 -7.55 3.42
N LYS A 40 -13.40 -7.50 2.15
CA LYS A 40 -12.71 -8.20 1.05
C LYS A 40 -11.30 -7.64 0.86
N ILE A 41 -11.17 -6.32 0.79
CA ILE A 41 -9.89 -5.62 0.63
C ILE A 41 -8.93 -5.92 1.78
N MET A 42 -9.40 -5.88 3.02
CA MET A 42 -8.58 -6.26 4.18
C MET A 42 -7.96 -7.65 4.01
N ARG A 43 -8.76 -8.63 3.58
CA ARG A 43 -8.30 -10.02 3.44
C ARG A 43 -7.31 -10.17 2.30
N GLU A 44 -7.54 -9.49 1.19
CA GLU A 44 -6.69 -9.55 -0.01
C GLU A 44 -5.30 -8.99 0.29
N ILE A 45 -5.24 -7.78 0.84
CA ILE A 45 -3.98 -7.11 1.21
C ILE A 45 -3.17 -7.96 2.20
N LEU A 46 -3.81 -8.44 3.27
CA LEU A 46 -3.11 -9.24 4.28
C LEU A 46 -2.61 -10.58 3.75
N LYS A 47 -3.38 -11.21 2.83
CA LYS A 47 -2.98 -12.47 2.22
C LYS A 47 -1.75 -12.28 1.32
N GLU A 48 -1.72 -11.19 0.56
CA GLU A 48 -0.57 -10.87 -0.29
C GLU A 48 0.67 -10.58 0.54
N PHE A 49 0.55 -9.81 1.62
CA PHE A 49 1.67 -9.58 2.53
C PHE A 49 2.19 -10.84 3.20
N ALA A 50 1.29 -11.70 3.70
CA ALA A 50 1.69 -12.94 4.34
C ALA A 50 2.43 -13.87 3.37
N ASN A 51 1.98 -13.97 2.11
CA ASN A 51 2.64 -14.81 1.11
C ASN A 51 4.03 -14.30 0.70
N THR A 52 4.25 -12.98 0.74
CA THR A 52 5.49 -12.35 0.29
C THR A 52 6.54 -12.29 1.40
N LEU A 53 6.13 -12.06 2.65
CA LEU A 53 7.02 -11.79 3.77
C LEU A 53 7.33 -13.05 4.60
N ASN A 54 8.58 -13.10 5.09
CA ASN A 54 8.98 -13.99 6.17
C ASN A 54 8.34 -13.57 7.49
N HIS A 55 8.25 -14.50 8.45
CA HIS A 55 7.57 -14.26 9.73
C HIS A 55 8.17 -13.11 10.55
N GLU A 56 9.51 -13.00 10.61
CA GLU A 56 10.20 -11.90 11.30
C GLU A 56 9.80 -10.52 10.72
N LYS A 57 9.95 -10.34 9.39
CA LYS A 57 9.54 -9.10 8.70
C LYS A 57 8.04 -8.84 8.84
N PHE A 58 7.21 -9.90 8.83
CA PHE A 58 5.77 -9.78 9.01
C PHE A 58 5.39 -9.24 10.41
N ILE A 59 6.06 -9.71 11.46
CA ILE A 59 5.86 -9.23 12.84
C ILE A 59 6.29 -7.76 12.94
N THR A 60 7.45 -7.41 12.40
CA THR A 60 7.97 -6.04 12.40
C THR A 60 7.01 -5.09 11.67
N GLY A 61 6.52 -5.47 10.48
CA GLY A 61 5.52 -4.68 9.74
C GLY A 61 4.17 -4.55 10.47
N MET A 62 3.80 -5.55 11.27
CA MET A 62 2.62 -5.47 12.14
C MET A 62 2.82 -4.49 13.30
N ILE A 63 4.01 -4.46 13.93
CA ILE A 63 4.35 -3.54 15.02
C ILE A 63 4.34 -2.10 14.52
N TYR A 64 4.96 -1.82 13.37
CA TYR A 64 4.98 -0.50 12.76
C TYR A 64 3.67 -0.11 12.06
N SER A 65 2.68 -1.00 12.04
CA SER A 65 1.35 -0.75 11.49
C SER A 65 1.31 -0.48 9.97
N GLU A 66 2.30 -0.93 9.22
CA GLU A 66 2.37 -0.77 7.76
C GLU A 66 1.16 -1.39 7.05
N PHE A 67 0.75 -2.58 7.48
CA PHE A 67 -0.45 -3.23 6.95
C PHE A 67 -1.72 -2.40 7.17
N SER A 68 -1.83 -1.75 8.34
CA SER A 68 -2.96 -0.91 8.67
C SER A 68 -2.99 0.36 7.82
N ASN A 69 -1.83 0.98 7.60
CA ASN A 69 -1.66 2.16 6.75
C ASN A 69 -2.07 1.87 5.31
N GLN A 70 -1.64 0.74 4.77
CA GLN A 70 -2.00 0.33 3.42
C GLN A 70 -3.49 0.03 3.26
N ILE A 71 -4.08 -0.74 4.19
CA ILE A 71 -5.52 -0.99 4.20
C ILE A 71 -6.28 0.34 4.26
N LEU A 72 -5.83 1.29 5.08
CA LEU A 72 -6.45 2.60 5.21
C LEU A 72 -6.37 3.40 3.89
N ARG A 73 -5.21 3.43 3.22
CA ARG A 73 -5.01 4.12 1.93
C ARG A 73 -5.97 3.61 0.87
N ILE A 74 -6.07 2.28 0.73
CA ILE A 74 -6.91 1.66 -0.29
C ILE A 74 -8.39 1.77 0.08
N ALA A 75 -8.78 1.46 1.32
CA ALA A 75 -10.18 1.44 1.73
C ALA A 75 -10.83 2.83 1.77
N LYS A 76 -10.03 3.92 1.94
CA LYS A 76 -10.49 5.31 1.80
C LYS A 76 -11.13 5.59 0.45
N THR A 77 -10.77 4.86 -0.61
CA THR A 77 -11.37 4.99 -1.95
C THR A 77 -12.84 4.59 -1.99
N ILE A 78 -13.27 3.69 -1.09
CA ILE A 78 -14.66 3.21 -0.98
C ILE A 78 -15.45 4.07 -0.02
N TYR A 79 -14.89 4.34 1.16
CA TYR A 79 -15.56 5.06 2.24
C TYR A 79 -14.55 5.74 3.17
N PRO A 80 -14.84 6.93 3.71
CA PRO A 80 -13.97 7.58 4.68
C PRO A 80 -13.87 6.79 5.99
N LEU A 81 -12.69 6.22 6.23
CA LEU A 81 -12.31 5.54 7.46
C LEU A 81 -11.62 6.50 8.43
N SER A 82 -11.87 6.35 9.73
CA SER A 82 -11.21 7.11 10.80
C SER A 82 -9.93 6.45 11.29
N ASN A 83 -9.98 5.13 11.54
CA ASN A 83 -8.83 4.37 12.02
C ASN A 83 -8.85 2.94 11.46
N CYS A 84 -7.67 2.35 11.30
CA CYS A 84 -7.46 0.94 11.01
C CYS A 84 -6.40 0.41 11.96
N SER A 85 -6.69 -0.68 12.67
CA SER A 85 -5.69 -1.31 13.54
C SER A 85 -5.83 -2.82 13.59
N ILE A 86 -4.69 -3.47 13.80
CA ILE A 86 -4.61 -4.87 14.22
C ILE A 86 -4.76 -4.88 15.74
N ILE A 87 -5.76 -5.58 16.26
CA ILE A 87 -6.06 -5.61 17.70
C ILE A 87 -5.55 -6.88 18.35
N LYS A 88 -5.51 -7.98 17.59
CA LYS A 88 -5.07 -9.26 18.11
C LYS A 88 -4.33 -10.04 17.05
N CYS A 89 -3.15 -10.51 17.40
CA CYS A 89 -2.45 -11.56 16.69
C CYS A 89 -2.41 -12.80 17.60
N LYS A 90 -2.60 -13.98 17.01
CA LYS A 90 -2.34 -15.27 17.66
C LYS A 90 -1.49 -16.10 16.73
N LEU A 91 -0.45 -16.72 17.26
CA LEU A 91 0.25 -17.78 16.56
C LEU A 91 -0.56 -19.08 16.74
N VAL A 92 -0.95 -19.70 15.64
CA VAL A 92 -1.79 -20.91 15.62
C VAL A 92 -0.94 -22.16 15.45
N SER A 93 0.06 -22.09 14.57
CA SER A 93 0.97 -23.19 14.29
C SER A 93 2.37 -22.65 14.07
N VAL A 94 3.34 -23.36 14.62
CA VAL A 94 4.77 -23.15 14.41
C VAL A 94 5.27 -24.30 13.54
N PRO A 95 6.07 -24.04 12.49
CA PRO A 95 6.72 -25.10 11.71
C PRO A 95 7.74 -25.87 12.57
N GLU A 96 7.95 -27.15 12.28
CA GLU A 96 8.96 -27.96 12.98
C GLU A 96 10.36 -27.43 12.65
N GLY A 97 11.10 -26.98 13.67
CA GLY A 97 12.43 -26.37 13.50
C GLY A 97 12.42 -24.84 13.31
N GLY A 98 11.33 -24.16 13.63
CA GLY A 98 11.30 -22.70 13.68
C GLY A 98 12.20 -22.13 14.77
N GLU A 99 13.43 -21.73 14.41
CA GLU A 99 14.35 -21.05 15.30
C GLU A 99 14.22 -19.52 15.11
N ASP A 100 13.97 -18.80 16.20
CA ASP A 100 13.81 -17.33 16.22
C ASP A 100 15.20 -16.70 16.42
N GLN A 101 16.02 -16.66 15.36
CA GLN A 101 17.44 -16.35 15.48
C GLN A 101 17.81 -14.90 15.18
N VAL A 102 16.95 -14.11 14.53
CA VAL A 102 17.36 -12.80 14.00
C VAL A 102 16.45 -11.67 14.48
N TYR A 103 17.01 -10.82 15.35
CA TYR A 103 16.45 -9.49 15.59
C TYR A 103 16.86 -8.59 14.43
N ILE A 104 15.92 -8.28 13.54
CA ILE A 104 16.13 -7.32 12.46
C ILE A 104 16.21 -5.92 13.07
N THR A 105 17.36 -5.24 12.92
CA THR A 105 17.54 -3.82 13.28
C THR A 105 16.74 -2.92 12.31
N GLN A 106 16.35 -1.74 12.76
CA GLN A 106 15.31 -0.87 12.18
C GLN A 106 15.54 -0.35 10.73
N ASP A 107 16.65 -0.71 10.07
CA ASP A 107 17.15 -0.04 8.86
C ASP A 107 16.73 -0.72 7.54
N GLU A 108 15.92 -1.78 7.59
CA GLU A 108 15.35 -2.41 6.39
C GLU A 108 14.05 -1.69 6.00
N ASP A 109 14.14 -0.75 5.06
CA ASP A 109 12.98 -0.09 4.47
C ASP A 109 11.97 -1.13 3.95
N PHE A 110 10.74 -1.11 4.47
CA PHE A 110 9.65 -1.89 3.90
C PHE A 110 9.34 -1.32 2.52
N GLU A 111 9.63 -2.08 1.46
CA GLU A 111 9.13 -1.74 0.13
C GLU A 111 7.60 -1.67 0.21
N VAL A 112 7.05 -0.48 -0.09
CA VAL A 112 5.60 -0.26 -0.15
C VAL A 112 5.06 -1.15 -1.27
N VAL A 113 4.52 -2.31 -0.90
CA VAL A 113 3.86 -3.21 -1.84
C VAL A 113 2.58 -2.52 -2.30
N GLU A 114 2.61 -1.83 -3.43
CA GLU A 114 1.40 -1.25 -4.02
C GLU A 114 0.53 -2.37 -4.59
N VAL A 115 -0.39 -2.86 -3.76
CA VAL A 115 -1.40 -3.83 -4.17
C VAL A 115 -2.42 -3.13 -5.08
N GLU A 116 -2.36 -3.41 -6.37
CA GLU A 116 -3.38 -3.01 -7.34
C GLU A 116 -4.67 -3.83 -7.12
N VAL A 117 -5.54 -3.38 -6.21
CA VAL A 117 -6.87 -3.98 -6.08
C VAL A 117 -7.64 -3.78 -7.40
N LYS A 118 -7.87 -4.87 -8.13
CA LYS A 118 -8.70 -4.89 -9.35
C LYS A 118 -10.07 -4.31 -9.00
N ARG A 119 -10.35 -3.10 -9.51
CA ARG A 119 -11.64 -2.42 -9.32
C ARG A 119 -12.76 -3.37 -9.73
N SER A 120 -13.58 -3.81 -8.77
CA SER A 120 -14.80 -4.55 -9.07
C SER A 120 -15.66 -3.71 -10.04
N ARG A 121 -16.34 -4.38 -10.97
CA ARG A 121 -17.12 -3.74 -12.04
C ARG A 121 -18.06 -2.67 -11.47
N LYS A 122 -18.30 -1.61 -12.24
CA LYS A 122 -19.19 -0.47 -11.92
C LYS A 122 -20.58 -0.87 -11.37
N SER A 123 -21.03 -2.11 -11.59
CA SER A 123 -22.27 -2.67 -11.04
C SER A 123 -22.27 -2.87 -9.52
N ASP A 124 -21.13 -3.25 -8.91
CA ASP A 124 -21.04 -3.47 -7.45
C ASP A 124 -20.94 -2.14 -6.66
N ILE A 125 -20.67 -1.06 -7.38
CA ILE A 125 -20.50 0.33 -6.91
C ILE A 125 -21.80 1.13 -7.10
N LYS A 126 -22.80 0.62 -7.84
CA LYS A 126 -24.04 1.35 -8.16
C LYS A 126 -25.04 1.40 -6.99
N ARG A 127 -24.75 2.28 -6.03
CA ARG A 127 -25.74 3.15 -5.35
C ARG A 127 -25.10 4.36 -4.65
N THR A 128 -23.82 4.66 -4.90
CA THR A 128 -23.06 5.75 -4.25
C THR A 128 -22.55 6.83 -5.20
N GLU A 129 -22.83 6.72 -6.50
CA GLU A 129 -22.66 7.83 -7.45
C GLU A 129 -23.79 8.86 -7.25
N ARG A 130 -23.64 9.69 -6.22
CA ARG A 130 -24.17 11.07 -6.18
C ARG A 130 -23.06 12.02 -5.72
N ILE A 131 -21.87 11.88 -6.29
CA ILE A 131 -20.84 12.91 -6.22
C ILE A 131 -20.41 13.18 -7.66
N ASN A 132 -21.05 14.18 -8.26
CA ASN A 132 -20.72 14.66 -9.58
C ASN A 132 -19.41 15.49 -9.48
N VAL A 133 -18.25 14.83 -9.62
CA VAL A 133 -16.93 15.48 -9.58
C VAL A 133 -16.66 16.33 -10.84
N LYS A 134 -17.57 16.34 -11.84
CA LYS A 134 -17.45 17.22 -13.03
C LYS A 134 -17.56 18.73 -12.75
N LYS A 135 -17.79 19.16 -11.50
CA LYS A 135 -17.86 20.59 -11.14
C LYS A 135 -16.57 21.18 -10.53
N LEU A 136 -15.48 20.42 -10.36
CA LEU A 136 -14.32 20.92 -9.58
C LEU A 136 -12.94 20.94 -10.27
N THR A 137 -12.83 20.72 -11.57
CA THR A 137 -11.55 20.94 -12.27
C THR A 137 -11.70 22.04 -13.32
N ARG A 138 -11.30 23.26 -12.96
CA ARG A 138 -10.97 24.32 -13.92
C ARG A 138 -9.84 23.82 -14.81
N THR A 139 -10.05 23.90 -16.12
CA THR A 139 -9.05 23.67 -17.15
C THR A 139 -7.87 24.63 -16.92
N LYS A 140 -6.69 24.12 -16.54
CA LYS A 140 -5.42 24.82 -16.74
C LYS A 140 -4.87 24.36 -18.08
N THR A 141 -5.16 25.15 -19.11
CA THR A 141 -4.54 25.04 -20.43
C THR A 141 -3.07 25.45 -20.27
N TYR A 142 -2.14 24.49 -20.38
CA TYR A 142 -0.75 24.83 -20.65
C TYR A 142 -0.57 24.92 -22.16
N SER A 143 -0.30 26.14 -22.62
CA SER A 143 0.10 26.46 -23.98
C SER A 143 1.45 25.81 -24.32
N LYS A 144 1.49 24.99 -25.37
CA LYS A 144 2.72 24.64 -26.08
C LYS A 144 3.42 25.93 -26.52
N LYS A 145 4.69 26.09 -26.14
CA LYS A 145 5.64 26.99 -26.80
C LYS A 145 6.85 26.15 -27.22
N ASP A 146 6.91 25.94 -28.54
CA ASP A 146 8.09 26.08 -29.41
C ASP A 146 9.40 25.38 -29.00
N GLU A 147 9.60 24.17 -29.55
CA GLU A 147 10.93 23.65 -29.87
C GLU A 147 11.29 24.09 -31.30
N LYS A 148 12.10 25.14 -31.41
CA LYS A 148 13.09 25.30 -32.49
C LYS A 148 14.28 26.12 -32.00
N ASP A 149 15.44 25.64 -32.44
CA ASP A 149 16.73 26.31 -32.53
C ASP A 149 17.51 26.53 -31.22
N ASP A 150 18.51 25.68 -30.99
CA ASP A 150 19.89 26.19 -31.08
C ASP A 150 20.91 25.09 -31.38
N LYS A 151 21.69 25.36 -32.43
CA LYS A 151 22.81 24.59 -32.95
C LYS A 151 24.04 24.73 -32.03
N ALA A 152 24.87 23.70 -32.12
CA ALA A 152 26.34 23.71 -31.97
C ALA A 152 26.93 23.97 -30.57
N LYS A 153 27.56 22.92 -30.02
CA LYS A 153 28.80 23.06 -29.26
C LYS A 153 29.91 22.33 -30.03
N PRO A 154 31.03 22.98 -30.37
CA PRO A 154 32.15 22.32 -31.01
C PRO A 154 32.98 21.55 -29.99
N VAL A 155 33.49 20.39 -30.43
CA VAL A 155 34.58 19.65 -29.79
C VAL A 155 35.88 20.29 -30.26
N VAL A 156 36.78 20.66 -29.34
CA VAL A 156 38.15 21.08 -29.66
C VAL A 156 39.11 20.30 -28.77
N ASP A 157 39.95 19.51 -29.43
CA ASP A 157 41.08 18.75 -28.90
C ASP A 157 42.16 19.69 -28.34
N THR A 158 42.79 19.29 -27.23
CA THR A 158 44.03 19.90 -26.74
C THR A 158 45.14 18.85 -26.66
N SER A 159 46.05 18.90 -27.63
CA SER A 159 47.39 18.33 -27.54
C SER A 159 48.43 19.40 -27.84
N THR A 160 49.52 19.36 -27.07
CA THR A 160 50.86 19.96 -27.27
C THR A 160 51.03 21.49 -27.19
N GLU A 161 51.64 21.99 -26.10
CA GLU A 161 53.02 22.53 -26.08
C GLU A 161 53.40 23.03 -24.67
N LYS A 162 54.44 22.44 -24.09
CA LYS A 162 55.24 23.03 -22.99
C LYS A 162 56.70 22.90 -23.40
N VAL A 163 57.31 24.02 -23.79
CA VAL A 163 58.77 24.23 -23.85
C VAL A 163 59.07 25.64 -23.34
N SER A 164 60.07 25.72 -22.44
CA SER A 164 60.93 26.85 -22.03
C SER A 164 60.30 28.15 -21.48
N GLU A 165 60.50 28.40 -20.19
CA GLU A 165 61.54 29.32 -19.67
C GLU A 165 61.82 29.00 -18.18
#